data_AF-A0A0Q8RYR0-F1
#
_entry.id   AF-A0A0Q8RYR0-F1
#
_cell.length_a   1.000
_cell.length_b   1.000
_cell.length_c   1.000
_cell.angle_alpha   90.00
_cell.angle_beta   90.00
_cell.angle_gamma   90.00
#
_symmetry.space_group_name_H-M   'P 1'
#
loop_
_entity.id
_entity.type
_entity.pdbx_description
1 polymer ?
#
loop_
_entity_poly.entity_id
_entity_poly.type
_entity_poly.pdbx_seq_one_letter_code
_entity_poly.pdbx_strand_id
1 'polypeptide(L)'
;MTTGLERVARALCELDANPHDATMDGKPLWQNYLPEAWAAIMALREPDHAMMSAAALQATESEKDRVATTYRAMIDAAIGG
;
A
#
# COMPACT_ATOMS: atom_id res chain seq x y z
N MET A 1 12.89 7.63 -5.11
CA MET A 1 11.58 6.94 -5.09
C MET A 1 11.51 6.15 -3.81
N THR A 2 10.50 6.38 -2.98
CA THR A 2 10.25 5.56 -1.78
C THR A 2 9.59 4.24 -2.21
N THR A 3 10.00 3.13 -1.61
CA THR A 3 9.42 1.82 -1.95
C THR A 3 7.98 1.71 -1.41
N GLY A 4 7.19 0.76 -1.93
CA GLY A 4 5.86 0.48 -1.35
C GLY A 4 5.93 0.13 0.14
N LEU A 5 6.94 -0.64 0.54
CA LEU A 5 7.20 -1.00 1.93
C LEU A 5 7.45 0.22 2.82
N GLU A 6 8.29 1.15 2.36
CA GLU A 6 8.57 2.39 3.08
C GLU A 6 7.32 3.27 3.22
N ARG A 7 6.50 3.37 2.17
CA ARG A 7 5.24 4.13 2.24
C ARG A 7 4.28 3.57 3.29
N VAL A 8 4.15 2.25 3.37
CA VAL A 8 3.30 1.60 4.38
C VAL A 8 3.89 1.77 5.78
N ALA A 9 5.20 1.58 5.96
CA ALA A 9 5.86 1.75 7.25
C ALA A 9 5.73 3.18 7.80
N ARG A 10 5.84 4.20 6.94
CA ARG A 10 5.60 5.60 7.32
C ARG A 10 4.13 5.85 7.70
N ALA A 11 3.17 5.30 6.95
CA ALA A 11 1.76 5.43 7.28
C ALA A 11 1.40 4.78 8.64
N LEU A 12 1.99 3.63 8.96
CA LEU A 12 1.83 2.99 10.27
C LEU A 12 2.46 3.82 11.40
N CYS A 13 3.65 4.39 11.16
CA CYS A 13 4.30 5.30 12.10
C CYS A 13 3.43 6.54 12.37
N GLU A 14 2.86 7.14 11.33
CA GLU A 14 1.94 8.28 11.43
C GLU A 14 0.64 7.93 12.18
N LEU A 15 0.10 6.72 11.95
CA LEU A 15 -1.09 6.22 12.65
C LEU A 15 -0.87 6.16 14.17
N ASP A 16 0.33 5.81 14.61
CA ASP A 16 0.72 5.79 16.02
C ASP A 16 1.07 7.18 16.60
N ALA A 17 0.71 8.26 15.88
CA ALA A 17 0.97 9.65 16.23
C ALA A 17 2.45 10.02 16.40
N ASN A 18 3.35 9.24 15.79
CA ASN A 18 4.76 9.58 15.75
C ASN A 18 5.03 10.61 14.64
N PRO A 19 5.85 11.65 14.91
CA PRO A 19 6.25 12.62 13.90
C PRO A 19 6.93 11.95 12.71
N HIS A 20 6.63 12.42 11.49
CA HIS A 20 7.19 11.86 10.24
C HIS A 20 8.73 11.92 10.17
N ASP A 21 9.35 12.85 10.90
CA ASP A 21 10.79 13.05 11.02
C ASP A 21 11.36 12.55 12.37
N ALA A 22 10.55 11.86 13.18
CA ALA A 22 11.01 11.32 14.45
C ALA A 22 12.17 10.35 14.21
N THR A 23 13.19 10.47 15.05
CA THR A 23 14.35 9.57 15.06
C THR A 23 14.50 8.94 16.43
N MET A 24 14.89 7.67 16.45
CA MET A 24 15.23 6.91 17.64
C MET A 24 16.54 6.16 17.38
N ASP A 25 17.50 6.28 18.29
CA ASP A 25 18.84 5.67 18.16
C ASP A 25 19.55 5.99 16.83
N GLY A 26 19.38 7.23 16.33
CA GLY A 26 19.99 7.70 15.09
C GLY A 26 19.35 7.17 13.81
N LYS A 27 18.20 6.49 13.90
CA LYS A 27 17.44 5.98 12.74
C LYS A 27 16.04 6.62 12.68
N PRO A 28 15.48 6.82 11.48
CA PRO A 28 14.09 7.22 11.33
C PRO A 28 13.15 6.21 12.01
N LEU A 29 12.23 6.71 12.84
CA LEU A 29 11.35 5.90 13.68
C LEU A 29 10.46 4.95 12.85
N TRP A 30 10.07 5.36 11.63
CA TRP A 30 9.30 4.52 10.71
C TRP A 30 10.00 3.19 10.38
N GLN A 31 11.33 3.08 10.52
CA GLN A 31 12.05 1.82 10.26
C GLN A 31 11.64 0.70 11.21
N ASN A 32 11.15 1.03 12.41
CA ASN A 32 10.66 0.05 13.37
C ASN A 32 9.33 -0.59 12.93
N TYR A 33 8.63 0.02 11.98
CA TYR A 33 7.35 -0.45 11.42
C TYR A 33 7.53 -1.32 10.16
N LEU A 34 8.78 -1.60 9.75
CA LEU A 34 9.07 -2.44 8.59
C LEU A 34 8.49 -3.87 8.71
N PRO A 35 8.54 -4.55 9.88
CA PRO A 35 7.94 -5.88 10.02
C PRO A 35 6.42 -5.88 9.81
N GLU A 36 5.70 -4.91 10.38
CA GLU A 36 4.25 -4.76 10.26
C GLU A 36 3.87 -4.39 8.83
N ALA A 37 4.61 -3.45 8.22
CA ALA A 37 4.39 -3.08 6.82
C ALA A 37 4.61 -4.26 5.87
N TRP A 38 5.62 -5.09 6.13
CA TRP A 38 5.86 -6.31 5.36
C TRP A 38 4.72 -7.30 5.49
N ALA A 39 4.25 -7.56 6.72
CA ALA A 39 3.12 -8.45 6.97
C ALA A 39 1.84 -7.98 6.26
N ALA A 40 1.53 -6.68 6.31
CA ALA A 40 0.38 -6.10 5.63
C ALA A 40 0.45 -6.25 4.10
N ILE A 41 1.61 -5.97 3.50
CA ILE A 41 1.82 -6.13 2.05
C ILE A 41 1.74 -7.61 1.65
N MET A 42 2.29 -8.52 2.45
CA MET A 42 2.20 -9.96 2.19
C MET A 42 0.78 -10.49 2.28
N ALA A 43 -0.03 -9.99 3.21
CA ALA A 43 -1.44 -10.37 3.31
C ALA A 43 -2.25 -9.95 2.07
N LEU A 44 -1.92 -8.81 1.47
CA LEU A 44 -2.56 -8.29 0.25
C LEU A 44 -1.89 -8.75 -1.05
N ARG A 45 -0.83 -9.58 -0.98
CA ARG A 45 -0.05 -9.97 -2.17
C ARG A 45 -0.89 -10.73 -3.19
N GLU A 46 -1.76 -11.62 -2.72
CA GLU A 46 -2.67 -12.38 -3.56
C GLU A 46 -4.05 -11.70 -3.52
N PRO A 47 -4.57 -11.21 -4.65
CA PRO A 47 -5.86 -10.52 -4.68
C PRO A 47 -7.03 -11.47 -4.45
N ASP A 48 -8.07 -10.99 -3.77
CA ASP A 48 -9.33 -11.73 -3.63
C ASP A 48 -10.27 -11.57 -4.84
N HIS A 49 -11.45 -12.19 -4.77
CA HIS A 49 -12.43 -12.15 -5.85
C HIS A 49 -12.95 -10.73 -6.15
N ALA A 50 -13.11 -9.88 -5.14
CA ALA A 50 -13.59 -8.51 -5.32
C ALA A 50 -12.53 -7.67 -6.04
N MET A 51 -11.28 -7.78 -5.62
CA MET A 51 -10.13 -7.14 -6.27
C MET A 51 -10.01 -7.58 -7.73
N MET A 52 -10.09 -8.89 -8.00
CA MET A 52 -10.01 -9.42 -9.37
C MET A 52 -11.17 -8.95 -10.25
N SER A 53 -12.38 -8.85 -9.69
CA SER A 53 -13.56 -8.32 -10.40
C SER A 53 -13.37 -6.84 -10.76
N ALA A 54 -12.85 -6.04 -9.82
CA ALA A 54 -12.55 -4.62 -10.06
C ALA A 54 -11.52 -4.43 -11.18
N ALA A 55 -10.51 -5.30 -11.26
CA ALA A 55 -9.53 -5.27 -12.34
C ALA A 55 -10.16 -5.56 -13.72
N ALA A 56 -11.06 -6.55 -13.80
CA ALA A 56 -11.73 -6.91 -15.05
C ALA A 56 -12.60 -5.77 -15.61
N LEU A 57 -13.19 -4.94 -14.75
CA LEU A 57 -13.98 -3.77 -15.15
C LEU A 57 -13.14 -2.66 -15.80
N GLN A 58 -11.82 -2.63 -15.59
CA GLN A 58 -10.91 -1.63 -16.17
C GLN A 58 -10.40 -2.01 -17.58
N ALA A 59 -10.89 -3.11 -18.16
CA ALA A 59 -10.38 -3.66 -19.43
C ALA A 59 -10.61 -2.77 -20.67
N THR A 60 -11.37 -1.67 -20.55
CA THR A 60 -11.74 -0.78 -21.66
C THR A 60 -10.89 0.50 -21.78
N GLU A 61 -9.91 0.72 -20.90
CA GLU A 61 -9.13 1.96 -20.85
C GLU A 61 -7.88 1.97 -21.77
N SER A 62 -7.44 3.19 -22.11
CA SER A 62 -6.21 3.49 -22.88
C SER A 62 -4.95 2.84 -22.27
N GLU A 63 -4.08 2.28 -23.12
CA GLU A 63 -2.92 1.46 -22.71
C GLU A 63 -1.97 2.15 -21.71
N LYS A 64 -1.89 3.48 -21.75
CA LYS A 64 -0.90 4.25 -20.97
C LYS A 64 -1.23 4.34 -19.47
N ASP A 65 -2.52 4.36 -19.11
CA ASP A 65 -2.97 4.50 -17.73
C ASP A 65 -3.54 3.19 -17.16
N ARG A 66 -3.74 2.18 -18.02
CA ARG A 66 -4.41 0.91 -17.66
C ARG A 66 -3.84 0.25 -16.41
N VAL A 67 -2.52 0.22 -16.24
CA VAL A 67 -1.89 -0.44 -15.08
C VAL A 67 -2.18 0.29 -13.77
N ALA A 68 -2.06 1.63 -13.77
CA ALA A 68 -2.26 2.42 -12.56
C ALA A 68 -3.75 2.49 -12.17
N THR A 69 -4.65 2.63 -13.15
CA THR A 69 -6.10 2.61 -12.89
C THR A 69 -6.56 1.24 -12.40
N THR A 70 -6.09 0.16 -13.03
CA THR A 70 -6.39 -1.22 -12.60
C THR A 70 -5.92 -1.46 -11.17
N TYR A 71 -4.67 -1.11 -10.86
CA TYR A 71 -4.13 -1.27 -9.51
C TYR A 71 -4.94 -0.47 -8.47
N ARG A 72 -5.32 0.78 -8.77
CA ARG A 72 -6.12 1.60 -7.86
C ARG A 72 -7.50 0.97 -7.62
N ALA A 73 -8.18 0.53 -8.68
CA ALA A 73 -9.49 -0.13 -8.56
C ALA A 73 -9.42 -1.40 -7.70
N MET A 74 -8.34 -2.19 -7.82
CA MET A 74 -8.12 -3.36 -6.96
C MET A 74 -7.95 -2.98 -5.49
N ILE A 75 -7.16 -1.94 -5.19
CA ILE A 75 -6.95 -1.47 -3.82
C ILE A 75 -8.23 -0.85 -3.23
N ASP A 76 -8.98 -0.08 -4.02
CA ASP A 76 -10.24 0.51 -3.59
C ASP A 76 -11.26 -0.59 -3.21
N ALA A 77 -11.31 -1.67 -3.99
CA ALA A 77 -12.14 -2.84 -3.66
C ALA A 77 -11.70 -3.55 -2.37
N ALA A 78 -10.40 -3.61 -2.08
CA ALA A 78 -9.87 -4.19 -0.85
C ALA A 78 -10.20 -3.35 0.40
N ILE A 79 -10.31 -2.01 0.25
CA ILE A 79 -10.64 -1.09 1.36
C ILE A 79 -12.15 -1.01 1.60
N GLY A 80 -12.96 -1.06 0.53
CA GLY A 80 -14.41 -0.87 0.59
C GLY A 80 -15.24 -2.14 0.88
N GLY A 81 -14.59 -3.25 1.24
CA GLY A 81 -15.25 -4.53 1.57
C GLY A 81 -16.06 -4.52 2.86
#